data_AF-A0A9P0Q707-F1
#
_entry.id   AF-A0A9P0Q707-F1
#
_cell.length_a   1.000
_cell.length_b   1.000
_cell.length_c   1.000
_cell.angle_alpha   90.00
_cell.angle_beta   90.00
_cell.angle_gamma   90.00
#
_symmetry.space_group_name_H-M   'P 1'
#
loop_
_entity.id
_entity.type
_entity.pdbx_description
1 polymer ?
#
loop_
_entity_poly.entity_id
_entity_poly.type
_entity_poly.pdbx_seq_one_letter_code
_entity_poly.pdbx_strand_id
1 'polypeptide(L)'
;MTNTFINYSFTLKYAGCRKAYTILEFLDTKDKILKENLMKRKTDIAFLTDLFTKFNMVNLQLQGDSLNLIKRKSILSVFLARVKLMKQNIGRGEFSQFPNLSQTSCQEDGVSTYVQHLNALYSDFESRFEDILTMVIPPG
;
A
#
# COMPACT_ATOMS: atom_id res chain seq x y z
N MET A 1 -9.89 -20.12 -3.90
CA MET A 1 -9.29 -19.65 -2.64
C MET A 1 -9.25 -18.12 -2.60
N THR A 2 -10.39 -17.46 -2.83
CA THR A 2 -10.42 -16.03 -3.26
C THR A 2 -11.51 -15.18 -2.60
N ASN A 3 -12.23 -15.72 -1.61
CA ASN A 3 -13.36 -15.00 -0.99
C ASN A 3 -13.05 -14.30 0.35
N THR A 4 -11.88 -14.57 0.94
CA THR A 4 -11.52 -13.99 2.25
C THR A 4 -10.78 -12.64 2.13
N PHE A 5 -9.98 -12.43 1.08
CA PHE A 5 -9.19 -11.19 0.91
C PHE A 5 -10.01 -9.98 0.44
N ILE A 6 -11.10 -10.21 -0.31
CA ILE A 6 -11.94 -9.13 -0.85
C ILE A 6 -12.78 -8.47 0.27
N ASN A 7 -13.21 -9.24 1.27
CA ASN A 7 -13.96 -8.70 2.41
C ASN A 7 -13.12 -7.80 3.34
N TYR A 8 -11.81 -8.07 3.47
CA TYR A 8 -10.92 -7.18 4.24
C TYR A 8 -10.75 -5.81 3.58
N SER A 9 -10.70 -5.76 2.24
CA SER A 9 -10.53 -4.51 1.50
C SER A 9 -11.74 -3.57 1.56
N PHE A 10 -12.95 -4.11 1.69
CA PHE A 10 -14.16 -3.27 1.81
C PHE A 10 -14.30 -2.66 3.22
N THR A 11 -13.81 -3.36 4.24
CA THR A 11 -13.90 -2.92 5.65
C THR A 11 -12.87 -1.82 6.00
N LEU A 12 -11.77 -1.74 5.26
CA LEU A 12 -10.69 -0.75 5.47
C LEU A 12 -10.96 0.62 4.83
N LYS A 13 -11.89 0.70 3.86
CA LYS A 13 -12.17 1.94 3.10
C LYS A 13 -12.81 3.07 3.91
N TYR A 14 -13.26 2.82 5.14
CA TYR A 14 -13.93 3.81 6.01
C TYR A 14 -13.39 3.89 7.45
N ALA A 15 -12.21 3.32 7.72
CA ALA A 15 -11.84 2.98 9.10
C ALA A 15 -10.51 3.55 9.64
N GLY A 16 -9.55 3.88 8.78
CA GLY A 16 -8.13 4.00 9.15
C GLY A 16 -7.84 4.84 10.40
N CYS A 17 -8.22 6.11 10.42
CA CYS A 17 -7.93 6.98 11.57
C CYS A 17 -9.02 7.00 12.65
N ARG A 18 -10.31 6.89 12.27
CA ARG A 18 -11.42 7.04 13.23
C ARG A 18 -11.62 5.78 14.09
N LYS A 19 -11.38 4.58 13.54
CA LYS A 19 -11.45 3.32 14.31
C LYS A 19 -10.21 3.07 15.15
N ALA A 20 -9.03 3.59 14.77
CA ALA A 20 -7.82 3.44 15.57
C ALA A 20 -7.98 4.06 16.96
N TYR A 21 -8.60 5.24 17.06
CA TYR A 21 -8.94 5.86 18.35
C TYR A 21 -9.94 5.02 19.15
N THR A 22 -10.99 4.50 18.51
CA THR A 22 -12.01 3.67 19.20
C THR A 22 -11.44 2.34 19.69
N ILE A 23 -10.51 1.73 18.95
CA ILE A 23 -9.83 0.49 19.33
C ILE A 23 -8.88 0.76 20.50
N LEU A 24 -8.10 1.86 20.46
CA LEU A 24 -7.19 2.20 21.56
C LEU A 24 -7.94 2.54 22.86
N GLU A 25 -9.10 3.21 22.77
CA GLU A 25 -10.00 3.46 23.91
C GLU A 25 -10.60 2.16 24.45
N PHE A 26 -11.09 1.29 23.57
CA PHE A 26 -11.61 -0.02 23.96
C PHE A 26 -10.54 -0.86 24.69
N LEU A 27 -9.34 -0.96 24.12
CA LEU A 27 -8.23 -1.73 24.69
C LEU A 27 -7.72 -1.15 26.02
N ASP A 28 -7.95 0.13 26.29
CA ASP A 28 -7.54 0.74 27.56
C ASP A 28 -8.19 0.06 28.79
N THR A 29 -9.42 -0.40 28.60
CA THR A 29 -10.18 -1.09 29.64
C THR A 29 -10.10 -2.62 29.56
N LYS A 30 -9.67 -3.17 28.42
CA LYS A 30 -9.73 -4.62 28.14
C LYS A 30 -8.37 -5.30 28.12
N ASP A 31 -7.37 -4.68 27.50
CA ASP A 31 -6.03 -5.25 27.37
C ASP A 31 -4.99 -4.14 27.09
N LYS A 32 -4.35 -3.69 28.18
CA LYS A 32 -3.35 -2.63 28.14
C LYS A 32 -2.06 -3.07 27.44
N ILE A 33 -1.68 -4.34 27.56
CA ILE A 33 -0.48 -4.88 26.91
C ILE A 33 -0.66 -4.85 25.40
N LEU A 34 -1.83 -5.29 24.91
CA LEU A 34 -2.16 -5.22 23.49
C LEU A 34 -2.21 -3.77 22.99
N LYS A 35 -2.79 -2.84 23.77
CA LYS A 35 -2.79 -1.40 23.46
C LYS A 35 -1.37 -0.86 23.28
N GLU A 36 -0.47 -1.13 24.22
CA GLU A 36 0.92 -0.68 24.17
C GLU A 36 1.66 -1.26 22.96
N ASN A 37 1.46 -2.54 22.66
CA ASN A 37 2.05 -3.18 21.48
C ASN A 37 1.53 -2.57 20.18
N LEU A 38 0.22 -2.26 20.11
CA LEU A 38 -0.38 -1.61 18.94
C LEU A 38 0.18 -0.18 18.75
N MET A 39 0.34 0.56 19.85
CA MET A 39 0.94 1.90 19.82
C MET A 39 2.38 1.89 19.33
N LYS A 40 3.18 0.89 19.74
CA LYS A 40 4.56 0.69 19.24
C LYS A 40 4.61 0.42 17.72
N ARG A 41 3.53 -0.08 17.12
CA ARG A 41 3.43 -0.40 15.69
C ARG A 41 2.62 0.59 14.88
N LYS A 42 2.20 1.72 15.48
CA LYS A 42 1.32 2.70 14.83
C LYS A 42 1.86 3.20 13.48
N THR A 43 3.15 3.52 13.41
CA THR A 43 3.80 4.01 12.19
C THR A 43 3.81 2.94 11.10
N ASP A 44 4.16 1.69 11.44
CA ASP A 44 4.15 0.56 10.50
C ASP A 44 2.75 0.30 9.95
N ILE A 45 1.73 0.33 10.82
CA ILE A 45 0.33 0.16 10.43
C ILE A 45 -0.12 1.28 9.50
N ALA A 46 0.28 2.52 9.77
CA ALA A 46 -0.04 3.67 8.92
C ALA A 46 0.56 3.52 7.52
N PHE A 47 1.86 3.16 7.45
CA PHE A 47 2.55 2.87 6.19
C PHE A 47 1.85 1.75 5.40
N LEU A 48 1.59 0.60 6.04
CA LEU A 48 0.94 -0.54 5.40
C LEU A 48 -0.46 -0.18 4.92
N THR A 49 -1.23 0.56 5.72
CA THR A 49 -2.59 1.00 5.34
C THR A 49 -2.56 1.84 4.06
N ASP A 50 -1.63 2.80 3.96
CA ASP A 50 -1.47 3.62 2.76
C ASP A 50 -1.03 2.79 1.54
N LEU A 51 -0.08 1.87 1.75
CA LEU A 51 0.44 1.01 0.69
C LEU A 51 -0.64 0.06 0.14
N PHE A 52 -1.34 -0.64 1.03
CA PHE A 52 -2.42 -1.56 0.64
C PHE A 52 -3.60 -0.84 0.00
N THR A 53 -3.90 0.40 0.41
CA THR A 53 -4.93 1.22 -0.25
C THR A 53 -4.58 1.44 -1.72
N LYS A 54 -3.33 1.84 -2.02
CA LYS A 54 -2.87 2.04 -3.41
C LYS A 54 -2.86 0.73 -4.19
N PHE A 55 -2.42 -0.36 -3.54
CA PHE A 55 -2.39 -1.66 -4.17
C PHE A 55 -3.79 -2.16 -4.54
N ASN A 56 -4.76 -2.01 -3.63
CA ASN A 56 -6.14 -2.38 -3.87
C ASN A 56 -6.77 -1.56 -5.02
N MET A 57 -6.44 -0.26 -5.13
CA MET A 57 -6.89 0.54 -6.28
C MET A 57 -6.43 -0.05 -7.62
N VAL A 58 -5.17 -0.47 -7.71
CA VAL A 58 -4.63 -1.07 -8.94
C VAL A 58 -5.19 -2.47 -9.15
N ASN A 59 -5.33 -3.28 -8.11
CA ASN A 59 -5.95 -4.59 -8.19
C ASN A 59 -7.40 -4.50 -8.73
N LEU A 60 -8.20 -3.55 -8.25
CA LEU A 60 -9.55 -3.30 -8.77
C LEU A 60 -9.52 -2.86 -10.23
N GLN A 61 -8.57 -2.00 -10.62
CA GLN A 61 -8.40 -1.61 -12.01
C GLN A 61 -8.00 -2.78 -12.91
N LEU A 62 -7.27 -3.76 -12.39
CA LEU A 62 -6.81 -4.95 -13.13
C LEU A 62 -7.88 -6.06 -13.21
N GLN A 63 -8.90 -6.02 -12.36
CA GLN A 63 -10.02 -6.97 -12.34
C GLN A 63 -11.23 -6.50 -13.18
N GLY A 64 -11.20 -5.29 -13.74
CA GLY A 64 -12.32 -4.76 -14.51
C GLY A 64 -12.55 -5.51 -15.84
N ASP A 65 -13.83 -5.72 -16.18
CA ASP A 65 -14.26 -6.58 -17.31
C ASP A 65 -13.91 -6.04 -18.71
N SER A 66 -13.45 -4.79 -18.84
CA SER A 66 -13.18 -4.12 -20.13
C SER A 66 -11.68 -3.93 -20.46
N LEU A 67 -10.81 -4.71 -19.81
CA LEU A 67 -9.37 -4.63 -19.95
C LEU A 67 -8.85 -5.47 -21.11
N ASN A 68 -8.23 -4.81 -22.09
CA ASN A 68 -7.34 -5.46 -23.03
C ASN A 68 -5.88 -5.39 -22.53
N LEU A 69 -4.99 -6.10 -23.21
CA LEU A 69 -3.59 -6.22 -22.81
C LEU A 69 -2.86 -4.87 -22.82
N ILE A 70 -3.22 -3.97 -23.74
CA ILE A 70 -2.70 -2.60 -23.82
C ILE A 70 -3.04 -1.81 -22.55
N LYS A 71 -4.31 -1.83 -22.12
CA LYS A 71 -4.76 -1.16 -20.89
C LYS A 71 -4.07 -1.76 -19.67
N ARG A 72 -3.94 -3.08 -19.59
CA ARG A 72 -3.24 -3.76 -18.48
C ARG A 72 -1.78 -3.31 -18.38
N LYS A 73 -1.05 -3.30 -19.51
CA LYS A 73 0.33 -2.79 -19.59
C LYS A 73 0.41 -1.35 -19.11
N SER A 74 -0.51 -0.49 -19.54
CA SER A 74 -0.56 0.92 -19.10
C SER A 74 -0.77 1.05 -17.59
N ILE A 75 -1.73 0.31 -17.01
CA ILE A 75 -2.02 0.34 -15.57
C ILE A 75 -0.80 -0.09 -14.76
N LEU A 76 -0.17 -1.22 -15.13
CA LEU A 76 1.02 -1.73 -14.46
C LEU A 76 2.21 -0.77 -14.57
N SER A 77 2.44 -0.20 -15.74
CA SER A 77 3.53 0.77 -15.97
C SER A 77 3.36 2.01 -15.10
N VAL A 78 2.14 2.56 -15.03
CA VAL A 78 1.82 3.71 -14.18
C VAL A 78 1.97 3.34 -12.70
N PHE A 79 1.57 2.14 -12.29
CA PHE A 79 1.74 1.69 -10.91
C PHE A 79 3.21 1.59 -10.52
N LEU A 80 4.05 0.94 -11.33
CA LEU A 80 5.49 0.85 -11.09
C LEU A 80 6.17 2.22 -11.03
N ALA A 81 5.80 3.15 -11.91
CA ALA A 81 6.27 4.53 -11.86
C ALA A 81 5.89 5.22 -10.53
N ARG A 82 4.67 5.00 -10.04
CA ARG A 82 4.24 5.50 -8.72
C ARG A 82 5.01 4.86 -7.57
N VAL A 83 5.27 3.55 -7.60
CA VAL A 83 6.09 2.87 -6.58
C VAL A 83 7.50 3.44 -6.54
N LYS A 84 8.11 3.66 -7.70
CA LYS A 84 9.42 4.29 -7.82
C LYS A 84 9.44 5.69 -7.22
N LEU A 85 8.42 6.51 -7.51
CA LEU A 85 8.29 7.85 -6.96
C LEU A 85 8.09 7.83 -5.43
N MET A 86 7.21 6.96 -4.93
CA MET A 86 7.01 6.76 -3.49
C MET A 86 8.30 6.39 -2.77
N LYS A 87 9.10 5.49 -3.37
CA LYS A 87 10.40 5.08 -2.83
C LYS A 87 11.37 6.26 -2.74
N GLN A 88 11.44 7.10 -3.77
CA GLN A 88 12.30 8.28 -3.78
C GLN A 88 11.87 9.31 -2.74
N ASN A 89 10.56 9.59 -2.67
CA ASN A 89 10.01 10.59 -1.77
C ASN A 89 10.17 10.17 -0.32
N ILE A 90 9.83 8.92 0.04
CA ILE A 90 9.97 8.44 1.41
C ILE A 90 11.44 8.43 1.84
N GLY A 91 12.37 8.11 0.94
CA GLY A 91 13.81 8.18 1.20
C GLY A 91 14.33 9.60 1.45
N ARG A 92 13.59 10.63 1.02
CA ARG A 92 13.85 12.06 1.34
C ARG A 92 13.06 12.56 2.55
N GLY A 93 12.32 11.70 3.24
CA GLY A 93 11.42 12.10 4.33
C GLY A 93 10.14 12.79 3.85
N GLU A 94 9.79 12.69 2.56
CA GLU A 94 8.58 13.28 1.98
C GLU A 94 7.42 12.28 2.03
N PHE A 95 6.48 12.49 2.96
CA PHE A 95 5.37 11.56 3.20
C PHE A 95 4.02 12.00 2.59
N SER A 96 3.98 13.03 1.75
CA SER A 96 2.73 13.61 1.21
C SER A 96 1.85 12.61 0.46
N GLN A 97 2.43 11.54 -0.08
CA GLN A 97 1.73 10.47 -0.78
C GLN A 97 1.12 9.41 0.16
N PHE A 98 1.45 9.48 1.44
CA PHE A 98 1.07 8.55 2.49
C PHE A 98 0.27 9.30 3.57
N PRO A 99 -1.04 9.51 3.36
CA PRO A 99 -1.86 10.36 4.23
C PRO A 99 -1.94 9.86 5.67
N ASN A 100 -1.88 8.55 5.92
CA ASN A 100 -1.84 8.03 7.28
C ASN A 100 -0.44 8.14 7.89
N LEU A 101 0.60 7.79 7.12
CA LEU A 101 2.00 7.86 7.60
C LEU A 101 2.44 9.30 7.89
N SER A 102 2.02 10.27 7.08
CA SER A 102 2.35 11.69 7.26
C SER A 102 1.84 12.28 8.59
N GLN A 103 0.91 11.60 9.26
CA GLN A 103 0.37 12.00 10.57
C GLN A 103 1.12 11.36 11.74
N THR A 104 2.16 10.56 11.49
CA THR A 104 2.96 9.91 12.53
C THR A 104 4.34 10.54 12.63
N SER A 105 4.99 10.38 13.79
CA SER A 105 6.39 10.74 13.97
C SER A 105 7.29 9.62 13.43
N CYS A 106 7.29 9.43 12.10
CA CYS A 106 8.14 8.47 11.43
C CYS A 106 9.62 8.78 11.71
N GLN A 107 10.36 7.79 12.20
CA GLN A 107 11.79 7.88 12.51
C GLN A 107 12.63 7.42 11.31
N GLU A 108 13.92 7.77 11.29
CA GLU A 108 14.84 7.44 10.17
C GLU A 108 15.02 5.94 9.95
N ASP A 109 15.00 5.13 11.01
CA ASP A 109 15.07 3.67 10.96
C ASP A 109 13.86 3.04 10.24
N GLY A 110 12.67 3.61 10.47
CA GLY A 110 11.45 3.27 9.74
C GLY A 110 11.55 3.60 8.25
N VAL A 111 12.13 4.74 7.90
CA VAL A 111 12.28 5.18 6.50
C VAL A 111 13.08 4.17 5.67
N SER A 112 14.24 3.73 6.18
CA SER A 112 15.08 2.74 5.48
C SER A 112 14.32 1.43 5.21
N THR A 113 13.59 0.95 6.22
CA THR A 113 12.75 -0.24 6.11
C THR A 113 11.66 -0.08 5.06
N TYR A 114 10.98 1.07 5.02
CA TYR A 114 9.91 1.33 4.05
C TYR A 114 10.45 1.49 2.61
N VAL A 115 11.63 2.09 2.44
CA VAL A 115 12.33 2.12 1.15
C VAL A 115 12.63 0.70 0.67
N GLN A 116 13.12 -0.18 1.54
CA GLN A 116 13.39 -1.58 1.20
C GLN A 116 12.12 -2.33 0.80
N HIS A 117 11.02 -2.14 1.53
CA HIS A 117 9.72 -2.73 1.18
C HIS A 117 9.21 -2.26 -0.18
N LEU A 118 9.28 -0.97 -0.49
CA LEU A 118 8.89 -0.43 -1.79
C LEU A 118 9.80 -0.94 -2.92
N ASN A 119 11.08 -1.15 -2.64
CA ASN A 119 12.00 -1.73 -3.61
C ASN A 119 11.67 -3.20 -3.90
N ALA A 120 11.45 -4.01 -2.86
CA ALA A 120 11.04 -5.40 -3.01
C ALA A 120 9.70 -5.52 -3.76
N LEU A 121 8.73 -4.65 -3.45
CA LEU A 121 7.46 -4.59 -4.16
C LEU A 121 7.64 -4.26 -5.64
N TYR A 122 8.47 -3.25 -5.96
CA TYR A 122 8.76 -2.90 -7.35
C TYR A 122 9.35 -4.09 -8.11
N SER A 123 10.38 -4.74 -7.56
CA SER A 123 11.05 -5.88 -8.20
C SER A 123 10.13 -7.09 -8.38
N ASP A 124 9.27 -7.37 -7.39
CA ASP A 124 8.29 -8.46 -7.49
C ASP A 124 7.27 -8.18 -8.61
N PHE A 125 6.79 -6.94 -8.75
CA PHE A 125 5.87 -6.56 -9.83
C PHE A 125 6.53 -6.57 -11.20
N GLU A 126 7.75 -6.06 -11.30
CA GLU A 126 8.52 -6.05 -12.55
C GLU A 126 8.76 -7.48 -13.05
N SER A 127 9.14 -8.40 -12.16
CA SER A 127 9.35 -9.81 -12.50
C SER A 127 8.05 -10.56 -12.82
N ARG A 128 6.99 -10.38 -12.03
CA ARG A 128 5.72 -11.11 -12.23
C ARG A 128 4.98 -10.72 -13.51
N PHE A 129 5.18 -9.50 -13.99
CA PHE A 129 4.46 -8.95 -15.14
C PHE A 129 5.40 -8.54 -16.28
N GLU A 130 6.61 -9.10 -16.32
CA GLU A 130 7.63 -8.80 -17.31
C GLU A 130 7.10 -8.95 -18.75
N ASP A 131 6.37 -10.03 -19.01
CA ASP A 131 5.74 -10.34 -20.30
C ASP A 131 4.78 -9.23 -20.76
N ILE A 132 3.94 -8.74 -19.85
CA ILE A 132 2.96 -7.67 -20.14
C ILE A 132 3.69 -6.33 -20.28
N LEU A 133 4.69 -6.07 -19.45
CA LEU A 133 5.44 -4.81 -19.45
C LEU A 133 6.32 -4.66 -20.70
N THR A 134 6.93 -5.75 -21.16
CA THR A 134 7.83 -5.76 -22.34
C THR A 134 7.10 -5.92 -23.66
N MET A 135 5.80 -6.26 -23.63
CA MET A 135 4.99 -6.47 -24.84
C MET A 135 5.11 -5.32 -25.86
N VAL A 136 5.49 -5.66 -27.09
CA VAL A 136 5.46 -4.73 -28.22
C VAL A 136 4.04 -4.70 -28.80
N ILE A 137 3.44 -3.51 -28.87
CA ILE A 137 2.13 -3.32 -29.50
C ILE A 137 2.39 -3.13 -31.00
N PRO A 138 1.85 -3.99 -31.88
CA PRO A 138 2.00 -3.81 -33.32
C PRO A 138 1.39 -2.47 -33.76
N PRO A 139 1.95 -1.79 -34.77
CA PRO A 139 1.27 -0.66 -35.40
C PRO A 139 -0.08 -1.13 -35.96
N GLY A 140 -1.13 -0.36 -35.68
CA GLY A 140 -2.50 -0.62 -36.14
C GLY A 140 -2.74 -0.16 -37.57
#